data_AF-A0A967TCD8-F1
#
_entry.id   AF-A0A967TCD8-F1
#
_cell.length_a   1.000
_cell.length_b   1.000
_cell.length_c   1.000
_cell.angle_alpha   90.00
_cell.angle_beta   90.00
_cell.angle_gamma   90.00
#
_symmetry.space_group_name_H-M   'P 1'
#
loop_
_entity.id
_entity.type
_entity.pdbx_description
1 polymer ?
#
loop_
_entity_poly.entity_id
_entity_poly.type
_entity_poly.pdbx_seq_one_letter_code
_entity_poly.pdbx_strand_id
1 'polypeptide(L)'
;METTDEITELSSKDEPRLKPIDNPTGIKLKLAYWFTKKKLGKVITPVKVVQARMPETLSLSQKLMNIEHNLSLSDELIFYIKSYVATLNGCSFCVDIAKADAQENIDISKYKQLLNYQSSDIFDKAEKAALQYVEQA
;
A
#
# COMPACT_ATOMS: atom_id res chain seq x y z
N MET A 1 -0.66 36.06 -22.65
CA MET A 1 -0.93 35.93 -21.21
C MET A 1 -2.01 34.88 -21.08
N GLU A 2 -1.64 33.61 -21.26
CA GLU A 2 -2.63 32.53 -21.44
C GLU A 2 -2.09 31.12 -21.14
N THR A 3 -0.83 31.00 -20.68
CA THR A 3 -0.16 29.70 -20.50
C THR A 3 0.07 29.33 -19.03
N THR A 4 -0.25 30.23 -18.10
CA THR A 4 -0.01 30.06 -16.67
C THR A 4 -1.22 29.47 -15.94
N ASP A 5 -2.43 29.65 -16.47
CA ASP A 5 -3.67 29.22 -15.82
C ASP A 5 -4.02 27.74 -16.13
N GLU A 6 -3.69 27.23 -17.31
CA GLU A 6 -3.95 25.81 -17.69
C GLU A 6 -3.16 24.78 -16.87
N ILE A 7 -1.98 25.15 -16.36
CA ILE A 7 -1.15 24.26 -15.53
C ILE A 7 -1.63 24.27 -14.08
N THR A 8 -2.29 25.35 -13.65
CA THR A 8 -2.73 25.55 -12.28
C THR A 8 -4.05 24.81 -11.98
N GLU A 9 -4.81 24.43 -13.02
CA GLU A 9 -6.00 23.56 -12.92
C GLU A 9 -5.69 22.04 -12.99
N LEU A 10 -4.47 21.63 -13.32
CA LEU A 10 -4.11 20.22 -13.60
C LEU A 10 -3.82 19.34 -12.37
N SER A 11 -4.12 19.81 -11.16
CA SER A 11 -3.90 18.99 -9.96
C SER A 11 -4.85 19.38 -8.83
N SER A 12 -6.08 18.88 -8.85
CA SER A 12 -6.73 18.60 -7.57
C SER A 12 -5.79 17.65 -6.80
N LYS A 13 -5.45 17.98 -5.55
CA LYS A 13 -4.46 17.24 -4.75
C LYS A 13 -4.79 15.75 -4.57
N ASP A 14 -6.02 15.35 -4.88
CA ASP A 14 -6.60 14.06 -4.53
C ASP A 14 -6.81 13.11 -5.72
N GLU A 15 -6.58 13.56 -6.96
CA GLU A 15 -6.74 12.71 -8.16
C GLU A 15 -5.41 12.25 -8.79
N PRO A 16 -5.36 11.01 -9.30
CA PRO A 16 -4.18 10.54 -10.02
C PRO A 16 -4.03 11.31 -11.34
N ARG A 17 -2.81 11.75 -11.66
CA ARG A 17 -2.47 12.43 -12.92
C ARG A 17 -2.86 11.66 -14.18
N LEU A 18 -2.92 10.33 -14.07
CA LEU A 18 -3.45 9.46 -15.13
C LEU A 18 -4.91 9.14 -14.85
N LYS A 19 -5.78 9.49 -15.81
CA LYS A 19 -7.21 9.23 -15.73
C LYS A 19 -7.48 7.75 -15.41
N PRO A 20 -8.23 7.43 -14.35
CA PRO A 20 -8.65 6.07 -14.07
C PRO A 20 -9.46 5.46 -15.22
N ILE A 21 -9.30 4.17 -15.48
CA ILE A 21 -10.15 3.41 -16.40
C ILE A 21 -11.24 2.75 -15.56
N ASP A 22 -12.50 3.11 -15.79
CA ASP A 22 -13.64 2.55 -15.03
C ASP A 22 -14.21 1.27 -15.65
N ASN A 23 -14.07 1.13 -16.96
CA ASN A 23 -14.63 0.02 -17.73
C ASN A 23 -13.50 -0.83 -18.32
N PRO A 24 -12.99 -1.82 -17.57
CA PRO A 24 -11.89 -2.65 -18.03
C PRO A 24 -12.31 -3.61 -19.15
N THR A 25 -11.41 -3.82 -20.10
CA THR A 25 -11.53 -4.85 -21.14
C THR A 25 -10.84 -6.14 -20.68
N GLY A 26 -11.36 -7.29 -21.14
CA GLY A 26 -10.81 -8.61 -20.79
C GLY A 26 -11.32 -9.20 -19.47
N ILE A 27 -11.42 -10.53 -19.43
CA ILE A 27 -12.03 -11.28 -18.32
C ILE A 27 -11.20 -11.16 -17.04
N LYS A 28 -9.86 -11.32 -17.14
CA LYS A 28 -8.95 -11.24 -15.99
C LYS A 28 -9.08 -9.91 -15.23
N LEU A 29 -9.13 -8.80 -15.96
CA LEU A 29 -9.19 -7.47 -15.36
C LEU A 29 -10.58 -7.18 -14.77
N LYS A 30 -11.67 -7.61 -15.43
CA LYS A 30 -13.03 -7.56 -14.86
C LYS A 30 -13.12 -8.33 -13.53
N LEU A 31 -12.50 -9.51 -13.46
CA LEU A 31 -12.40 -10.26 -12.22
C LEU A 31 -11.61 -9.49 -11.16
N ALA A 32 -10.45 -8.92 -11.49
CA ALA A 32 -9.67 -8.12 -10.55
C ALA A 32 -10.45 -6.92 -9.99
N TYR A 33 -11.24 -6.23 -10.82
CA TYR A 33 -12.13 -5.14 -10.38
C TYR A 33 -13.19 -5.64 -9.41
N TRP A 34 -13.83 -6.77 -9.76
CA TRP A 34 -14.85 -7.37 -8.90
C TRP A 34 -14.26 -7.81 -7.54
N PHE A 35 -13.13 -8.51 -7.54
CA PHE A 35 -12.46 -8.98 -6.33
C PHE A 35 -12.03 -7.82 -5.41
N THR A 36 -11.39 -6.79 -5.97
CA THR A 36 -10.94 -5.63 -5.20
C THR A 36 -12.12 -4.84 -4.61
N LYS A 37 -13.18 -4.62 -5.41
CA LYS A 37 -14.42 -4.02 -4.93
C LYS A 37 -15.08 -4.84 -3.82
N LYS A 38 -15.07 -6.18 -3.94
CA LYS A 38 -15.64 -7.06 -2.91
C LYS A 38 -14.82 -7.06 -1.61
N LYS A 39 -13.49 -7.09 -1.69
CA LYS A 39 -12.60 -7.13 -0.51
C LYS A 39 -12.50 -5.77 0.19
N LEU A 40 -12.37 -4.68 -0.57
CA LEU A 40 -12.03 -3.35 -0.04
C LEU A 40 -13.17 -2.33 -0.16
N GLY A 41 -14.35 -2.74 -0.65
CA GLY A 41 -15.49 -1.86 -0.93
C GLY A 41 -15.34 -0.98 -2.18
N LYS A 42 -14.13 -0.83 -2.72
CA LYS A 42 -13.80 -0.03 -3.90
C LYS A 42 -12.72 -0.67 -4.77
N VAL A 43 -12.71 -0.34 -6.06
CA VAL A 43 -11.58 -0.68 -6.94
C VAL A 43 -10.46 0.31 -6.65
N ILE A 44 -9.34 -0.18 -6.15
CA ILE A 44 -8.20 0.67 -5.77
C ILE A 44 -7.55 1.34 -6.99
N THR A 45 -7.02 2.55 -6.78
CA THR A 45 -6.44 3.39 -7.84
C THR A 45 -5.39 2.68 -8.69
N PRO A 46 -4.45 1.88 -8.13
CA PRO A 46 -3.50 1.14 -8.95
C PRO A 46 -4.20 0.26 -9.99
N VAL A 47 -5.25 -0.46 -9.61
CA VAL A 47 -5.99 -1.37 -10.51
C VAL A 47 -6.69 -0.62 -11.64
N LYS A 48 -7.16 0.62 -11.37
CA LYS A 48 -7.76 1.50 -12.38
C LYS A 48 -6.75 2.22 -13.27
N VAL A 49 -5.49 2.33 -12.82
CA VAL A 49 -4.47 3.12 -13.51
C VAL A 49 -3.40 2.23 -14.15
N VAL A 50 -2.70 1.44 -13.35
CA VAL A 50 -1.56 0.59 -13.75
C VAL A 50 -2.04 -0.71 -14.38
N GLN A 51 -2.75 -1.57 -13.63
CA GLN A 51 -3.17 -2.88 -14.14
C GLN A 51 -4.17 -2.77 -15.30
N ALA A 52 -4.95 -1.69 -15.35
CA ALA A 52 -5.84 -1.45 -16.47
C ALA A 52 -5.12 -1.19 -17.81
N ARG A 53 -3.88 -0.68 -17.75
CA ARG A 53 -3.03 -0.41 -18.92
C ARG A 53 -2.02 -1.52 -19.18
N MET A 54 -1.64 -2.25 -18.14
CA MET A 54 -0.69 -3.36 -18.23
C MET A 54 -1.21 -4.57 -17.44
N PRO A 55 -2.18 -5.33 -17.98
CA PRO A 55 -2.86 -6.41 -17.26
C PRO A 55 -1.93 -7.51 -16.75
N GLU A 56 -0.81 -7.76 -17.42
CA GLU A 56 0.17 -8.77 -17.01
C GLU A 56 0.79 -8.50 -15.63
N THR A 57 0.80 -7.23 -15.18
CA THR A 57 1.24 -6.89 -13.82
C THR A 57 0.36 -7.45 -12.72
N LEU A 58 -0.90 -7.83 -12.99
CA LEU A 58 -1.73 -8.54 -12.01
C LEU A 58 -1.06 -9.82 -11.54
N SER A 59 -0.53 -10.61 -12.50
CA SER A 59 0.13 -11.87 -12.20
C SER A 59 1.44 -11.66 -11.44
N LEU A 60 2.18 -10.59 -11.77
CA LEU A 60 3.40 -10.21 -11.08
C LEU A 60 3.12 -9.77 -9.63
N SER A 61 2.14 -8.88 -9.43
CA SER A 61 1.72 -8.45 -8.10
C SER A 61 1.30 -9.64 -7.24
N GLN A 62 0.54 -10.59 -7.81
CA GLN A 62 0.16 -11.80 -7.07
C GLN A 62 1.36 -12.65 -6.68
N LYS A 63 2.33 -12.82 -7.57
CA LYS A 63 3.56 -13.57 -7.25
C LYS A 63 4.37 -12.90 -6.15
N LEU A 64 4.51 -11.57 -6.19
CA LEU A 64 5.22 -10.80 -5.16
C LEU A 64 4.54 -10.95 -3.80
N MET A 65 3.21 -10.81 -3.75
CA MET A 65 2.43 -11.05 -2.52
C MET A 65 2.61 -12.49 -2.01
N ASN A 66 2.61 -13.48 -2.90
CA ASN A 66 2.78 -14.88 -2.50
C ASN A 66 4.18 -15.17 -1.94
N ILE A 67 5.22 -14.52 -2.46
CA ILE A 67 6.60 -14.68 -1.96
C ILE A 67 6.74 -14.10 -0.55
N GLU A 68 5.97 -13.08 -0.20
CA GLU A 68 5.98 -12.46 1.13
C GLU A 68 5.65 -13.48 2.24
N HIS A 69 4.77 -14.45 1.97
CA HIS A 69 4.45 -15.53 2.91
C HIS A 69 5.58 -16.53 3.17
N ASN A 70 6.68 -16.46 2.39
CA ASN A 70 7.86 -17.31 2.59
C ASN A 70 8.95 -16.63 3.43
N LEU A 71 8.71 -15.40 3.89
CA LEU A 71 9.65 -14.71 4.77
C LEU A 71 9.75 -15.43 6.12
N SER A 72 10.95 -15.41 6.73
CA SER A 72 11.17 -15.93 8.07
C SER A 72 10.66 -15.01 9.19
N LEU A 73 10.10 -13.86 8.82
CA LEU A 73 9.53 -12.87 9.74
C LEU A 73 8.08 -13.23 10.07
N SER A 74 7.60 -12.84 11.25
CA SER A 74 6.18 -12.97 11.57
C SER A 74 5.33 -12.04 10.72
N ASP A 75 4.09 -12.44 10.41
CA ASP A 75 3.10 -11.60 9.70
C ASP A 75 2.93 -10.23 10.40
N GLU A 76 2.97 -10.21 11.74
CA GLU A 76 2.90 -9.00 12.54
C GLU A 76 4.08 -8.05 12.32
N LEU A 77 5.32 -8.57 12.32
CA LEU A 77 6.50 -7.74 12.05
C LEU A 77 6.53 -7.25 10.60
N ILE A 78 6.10 -8.07 9.64
CA ILE A 78 5.93 -7.67 8.24
C ILE A 78 4.94 -6.50 8.14
N PHE A 79 3.80 -6.60 8.81
CA PHE A 79 2.80 -5.53 8.87
C PHE A 79 3.38 -4.22 9.45
N TYR A 80 4.14 -4.30 10.55
CA TYR A 80 4.79 -3.13 11.15
C TYR A 80 5.84 -2.51 10.22
N ILE A 81 6.69 -3.31 9.58
CA ILE A 81 7.69 -2.81 8.62
C ILE A 81 6.99 -2.07 7.48
N LYS A 82 5.99 -2.68 6.84
CA LYS A 82 5.26 -2.07 5.71
C LYS A 82 4.56 -0.78 6.12
N SER A 83 3.94 -0.78 7.31
CA SER A 83 3.27 0.40 7.85
C SER A 83 4.23 1.53 8.20
N TYR A 84 5.40 1.20 8.76
CA TYR A 84 6.42 2.16 9.13
C TYR A 84 7.02 2.81 7.87
N VAL A 85 7.45 2.01 6.90
CA VAL A 85 7.99 2.49 5.62
C VAL A 85 6.95 3.32 4.84
N ALA A 86 5.68 2.90 4.83
CA ALA A 86 4.60 3.68 4.22
C ALA A 86 4.46 5.06 4.87
N THR A 87 4.61 5.13 6.19
CA THR A 87 4.52 6.37 6.96
C THR A 87 5.73 7.27 6.72
N LEU A 88 6.95 6.71 6.76
CA LEU A 88 8.19 7.44 6.47
C LEU A 88 8.17 8.06 5.06
N ASN A 89 7.63 7.33 4.08
CA ASN A 89 7.51 7.80 2.70
C ASN A 89 6.32 8.74 2.46
N GLY A 90 5.51 9.05 3.48
CA GLY A 90 4.31 9.88 3.34
C GLY A 90 3.25 9.28 2.39
N CYS A 91 3.26 7.96 2.18
CA CYS A 91 2.34 7.28 1.28
C CYS A 91 1.00 6.99 1.98
N SER A 92 0.07 7.95 1.96
CA SER A 92 -1.27 7.80 2.55
C SER A 92 -2.02 6.56 2.03
N PHE A 93 -1.96 6.31 0.71
CA PHE A 93 -2.54 5.12 0.10
C PHE A 93 -1.97 3.82 0.71
N CYS A 94 -0.65 3.76 0.92
CA CYS A 94 0.01 2.58 1.44
C CYS A 94 -0.39 2.33 2.91
N VAL A 95 -0.49 3.39 3.71
CA VAL A 95 -0.97 3.33 5.10
C VAL A 95 -2.41 2.81 5.16
N ASP A 96 -3.29 3.32 4.30
CA ASP A 96 -4.71 2.91 4.26
C ASP A 96 -4.87 1.45 3.85
N ILE A 97 -4.13 1.00 2.82
CA ILE A 97 -4.19 -0.40 2.38
C ILE A 97 -3.59 -1.33 3.42
N ALA A 98 -2.48 -0.96 4.09
CA ALA A 98 -1.93 -1.77 5.17
C ALA A 98 -2.97 -1.95 6.28
N LYS A 99 -3.65 -0.88 6.72
CA LYS A 99 -4.73 -0.95 7.72
C LYS A 99 -5.91 -1.81 7.26
N ALA A 100 -6.30 -1.71 5.99
CA ALA A 100 -7.39 -2.49 5.43
C ALA A 100 -7.06 -3.99 5.29
N ASP A 101 -5.77 -4.32 5.19
CA ASP A 101 -5.26 -5.70 5.09
C ASP A 101 -4.78 -6.25 6.45
N ALA A 102 -4.85 -5.44 7.52
CA ALA A 102 -4.44 -5.85 8.85
C ALA A 102 -5.24 -7.07 9.31
N GLN A 103 -4.52 -8.09 9.78
CA GLN A 103 -5.13 -9.29 10.35
C GLN A 103 -5.70 -9.00 11.75
N GLU A 104 -6.64 -9.84 12.21
CA GLU A 104 -7.29 -9.66 13.52
C GLU A 104 -6.32 -9.76 14.72
N ASN A 105 -5.17 -10.40 14.54
CA ASN A 105 -4.15 -10.63 15.57
C ASN A 105 -3.11 -9.50 15.70
N ILE A 106 -3.22 -8.40 14.95
CA ILE A 106 -2.27 -7.28 15.05
C ILE A 106 -2.46 -6.53 16.37
N ASP A 107 -1.38 -6.36 17.15
CA ASP A 107 -1.41 -5.50 18.34
C ASP A 107 -1.48 -4.02 17.94
N ILE A 108 -2.66 -3.43 18.13
CA ILE A 108 -2.95 -2.02 17.87
C ILE A 108 -2.18 -1.09 18.82
N SER A 109 -1.93 -1.50 20.07
CA SER A 109 -1.13 -0.72 21.02
C SER A 109 0.29 -0.56 20.50
N LYS A 110 0.84 -1.64 19.93
CA LYS A 110 2.17 -1.66 19.33
C LYS A 110 2.26 -0.88 18.03
N TYR A 111 1.26 -1.02 17.16
CA TYR A 111 1.12 -0.18 15.96
C TYR A 111 1.14 1.32 16.26
N LYS A 112 0.45 1.78 17.31
CA LYS A 112 0.39 3.20 17.69
C LYS A 112 1.74 3.76 18.15
N GLN A 113 2.66 2.92 18.60
CA GLN A 113 3.98 3.31 19.08
C GLN A 113 5.07 3.15 18.01
N LEU A 114 4.71 2.74 16.79
CA LEU A 114 5.65 2.41 15.71
C LEU A 114 6.57 3.57 15.32
N LEU A 115 6.09 4.82 15.40
CA LEU A 115 6.94 6.01 15.13
C LEU A 115 7.95 6.31 16.25
N ASN A 116 7.73 5.76 17.44
CA ASN A 116 8.59 5.94 18.62
C ASN A 116 9.16 4.59 19.08
N TYR A 117 9.34 3.64 18.15
CA TYR A 117 9.69 2.26 18.46
C TYR A 117 11.03 2.14 19.20
N GLN A 118 11.98 3.05 18.95
CA GLN A 118 13.31 3.04 19.56
C GLN A 118 13.22 3.17 21.08
N SER A 119 12.40 4.11 21.57
CA SER A 119 12.19 4.40 23.00
C SER A 119 11.09 3.55 23.65
N SER A 120 10.32 2.79 22.88
CA SER A 120 9.23 1.98 23.40
C SER A 120 9.73 0.61 23.89
N ASP A 121 9.27 0.17 25.06
CA ASP A 121 9.67 -1.10 25.68
C ASP A 121 8.87 -2.31 25.15
N ILE A 122 7.85 -2.09 24.33
CA ILE A 122 7.00 -3.17 23.78
C ILE A 122 7.64 -3.88 22.58
N PHE A 123 8.68 -3.28 21.99
CA PHE A 123 9.42 -3.85 20.87
C PHE A 123 10.65 -4.56 21.39
N ASP A 124 10.87 -5.79 20.93
CA ASP A 124 12.07 -6.53 21.25
C ASP A 124 13.28 -6.06 20.42
N LYS A 125 14.46 -6.65 20.69
CA LYS A 125 15.70 -6.28 20.00
C LYS A 125 15.67 -6.58 18.50
N ALA A 126 15.03 -7.67 18.08
CA ALA A 126 14.98 -8.07 16.68
C ALA A 126 14.03 -7.16 15.89
N GLU A 127 12.89 -6.79 16.47
CA GLU A 127 11.94 -5.86 15.88
C GLU A 127 12.53 -4.46 15.74
N LYS A 128 13.20 -3.96 16.80
CA LYS A 128 13.91 -2.67 16.74
C LYS A 128 14.97 -2.68 15.66
N ALA A 129 15.73 -3.77 15.52
CA ALA A 129 16.74 -3.89 14.47
C ALA A 129 16.13 -3.89 13.06
N ALA A 130 15.02 -4.59 12.84
CA ALA A 130 14.33 -4.62 11.56
C ALA A 130 13.76 -3.25 11.17
N LEU A 131 13.14 -2.54 12.13
CA LEU A 131 12.61 -1.19 11.92
C LEU A 131 13.74 -0.17 11.69
N GLN A 132 14.86 -0.31 12.39
CA GLN A 132 16.04 0.54 12.17
C GLN A 132 16.67 0.31 10.79
N TYR A 133 16.73 -0.94 10.33
CA TYR A 133 17.28 -1.26 9.01
C TYR A 133 16.53 -0.54 7.89
N VAL A 134 15.18 -0.52 7.95
CA VAL A 134 14.37 0.12 6.91
C VAL A 134 14.34 1.64 6.99
N GLU A 135 14.71 2.24 8.12
CA GLU A 135 14.89 3.70 8.26
C GLU A 135 16.15 4.20 7.52
N GLN A 136 17.15 3.35 7.35
CA GLN A 136 18.46 3.70 6.77
C GLN A 136 18.58 3.37 5.27
N ALA A 137 17.56 2.74 4.69
CA ALA A 137 17.57 2.20 3.33
C ALA A 137 17.21 3.23 2.25
#